data_AF-A0A8T8KBC9-F1
#
_entry.id   AF-A0A8T8KBC9-F1
#
_cell.length_a   1.000
_cell.length_b   1.000
_cell.length_c   1.000
_cell.angle_alpha   90.00
_cell.angle_beta   90.00
_cell.angle_gamma   90.00
#
_symmetry.space_group_name_H-M   'P 1'
#
loop_
_entity.id
_entity.type
_entity.pdbx_description
1 polymer ?
#
loop_
_entity_poly.entity_id
_entity_poly.type
_entity_poly.pdbx_seq_one_letter_code
_entity_poly.pdbx_strand_id
1 'polypeptide(L)'
;MKYNVEVKISLKKGMLNPEASTIQRALALLGYNVHETDTIDIVKFSMDEDSEELVKNEVEDMCQRLLCNPVIHDYMIDINPQED
;
A
#
# COMPACT_ATOMS: atom_id res chain seq x y z
N MET A 1 18.13 7.88 13.43
CA MET A 1 16.97 8.78 13.29
C MET A 1 15.72 7.94 13.25
N LYS A 2 14.60 8.43 13.76
CA LYS A 2 13.34 7.68 13.69
C LYS A 2 12.55 8.09 12.46
N TYR A 3 12.00 7.11 11.75
CA TYR A 3 11.20 7.32 10.55
C TYR A 3 9.83 6.68 10.69
N ASN A 4 8.80 7.37 10.20
CA ASN A 4 7.49 6.81 9.95
C ASN A 4 7.43 6.33 8.50
N VAL A 5 7.08 5.08 8.32
CA VAL A 5 6.98 4.42 7.02
C VAL A 5 5.53 4.05 6.76
N GLU A 6 5.08 4.31 5.55
CA GLU A 6 3.80 3.86 5.02
C GLU A 6 4.03 3.11 3.71
N VAL A 7 3.60 1.85 3.66
CA VAL A 7 3.62 1.02 2.46
C VAL A 7 2.19 0.85 1.97
N LYS A 8 1.89 1.40 0.80
CA LYS A 8 0.62 1.20 0.10
C LYS A 8 0.78 0.05 -0.87
N ILE A 9 -0.11 -0.92 -0.83
CA ILE A 9 -0.07 -2.15 -1.62
C ILE A 9 -1.36 -2.23 -2.41
N SER A 10 -1.25 -2.36 -3.73
CA SER A 10 -2.39 -2.45 -4.64
C SER A 10 -2.22 -3.61 -5.59
N LEU A 11 -3.33 -4.15 -6.10
CA LEU A 11 -3.27 -5.11 -7.20
C LEU A 11 -2.71 -4.45 -8.47
N LYS A 12 -1.93 -5.19 -9.24
CA LYS A 12 -1.45 -4.76 -10.55
C LYS A 12 -2.61 -4.48 -11.49
N LYS A 13 -2.42 -3.51 -12.40
CA LYS A 13 -3.43 -3.17 -13.41
C LYS A 13 -3.86 -4.39 -14.23
N GLY A 14 -5.17 -4.60 -14.33
CA GLY A 14 -5.77 -5.73 -15.06
C GLY A 14 -5.98 -6.99 -14.22
N MET A 15 -5.50 -7.01 -12.97
CA MET A 15 -5.88 -8.04 -12.01
C MET A 15 -7.33 -7.83 -11.55
N LEU A 16 -8.06 -8.92 -11.36
CA LEU A 16 -9.40 -8.87 -10.80
C LEU A 16 -9.30 -8.54 -9.31
N ASN A 17 -10.01 -7.50 -8.87
CA ASN A 17 -10.25 -7.19 -7.46
C ASN A 17 -11.72 -7.52 -7.10
N PRO A 18 -12.00 -8.72 -6.55
CA PRO A 18 -13.37 -9.13 -6.21
C PRO A 18 -14.00 -8.28 -5.11
N GLU A 19 -13.19 -7.78 -4.18
CA GLU A 19 -13.64 -6.93 -3.08
C GLU A 19 -14.12 -5.58 -3.61
N ALA A 20 -13.28 -4.89 -4.37
CA ALA A 20 -13.62 -3.60 -4.98
C ALA A 20 -14.86 -3.72 -5.89
N SER A 21 -14.99 -4.81 -6.64
CA SER A 21 -16.17 -5.10 -7.46
C SER A 21 -17.45 -5.24 -6.62
N THR A 22 -17.34 -5.88 -5.46
CA THR A 22 -18.47 -6.06 -4.51
C THR A 22 -18.87 -4.72 -3.89
N ILE A 23 -17.89 -3.90 -3.49
CA ILE A 23 -18.10 -2.56 -2.93
C ILE A 23 -18.78 -1.66 -3.95
N GLN A 24 -18.28 -1.62 -5.20
CA GLN A 24 -18.88 -0.82 -6.28
C GLN A 24 -20.35 -1.18 -6.48
N ARG A 25 -20.67 -2.48 -6.53
CA ARG A 25 -22.04 -2.96 -6.68
C ARG A 25 -22.92 -2.55 -5.49
N ALA A 26 -22.41 -2.65 -4.26
CA ALA A 26 -23.13 -2.22 -3.06
C ALA A 26 -23.42 -0.72 -3.08
N LEU A 27 -22.45 0.11 -3.48
CA LEU A 27 -22.62 1.56 -3.64
C LEU A 27 -23.68 1.90 -4.69
N ALA A 28 -23.69 1.18 -5.82
CA ALA A 28 -24.71 1.35 -6.86
C ALA A 28 -26.13 1.03 -6.35
N LEU A 29 -26.29 -0.02 -5.53
CA LEU A 29 -27.59 -0.35 -4.91
C LEU A 29 -28.08 0.74 -3.93
N LEU A 30 -27.15 1.49 -3.35
CA LEU A 30 -27.45 2.64 -2.48
C LEU A 30 -27.70 3.94 -3.28
N GLY A 31 -27.62 3.90 -4.61
CA GLY A 31 -27.85 5.04 -5.49
C GLY A 31 -26.62 5.89 -5.79
N TYR A 32 -25.42 5.47 -5.38
CA TYR A 32 -24.18 6.17 -5.70
C TYR A 32 -23.61 5.67 -7.04
N ASN A 33 -23.26 6.61 -7.93
CA ASN A 33 -22.59 6.30 -9.18
C ASN A 33 -21.08 6.50 -9.03
N VAL A 34 -20.35 5.40 -8.81
CA VAL A 34 -18.88 5.39 -8.69
C VAL A 34 -18.28 4.54 -9.81
N HIS A 35 -17.05 4.86 -10.21
CA HIS A 35 -16.32 4.20 -11.27
C HIS A 35 -14.91 3.88 -10.80
N GLU A 36 -14.30 2.85 -11.40
CA GLU A 36 -12.91 2.46 -11.13
C GLU A 36 -12.64 2.23 -9.63
N THR A 37 -13.60 1.61 -8.93
CA THR A 37 -13.42 1.26 -7.51
C THR A 37 -12.25 0.30 -7.38
N ASP A 38 -11.36 0.58 -6.43
CA ASP A 38 -10.23 -0.28 -6.09
C ASP A 38 -10.07 -0.35 -4.56
N THR A 39 -9.33 -1.36 -4.09
CA THR A 39 -8.94 -1.48 -2.69
C THR A 39 -7.42 -1.58 -2.60
N ILE A 40 -6.87 -0.96 -1.56
CA ILE A 40 -5.44 -0.99 -1.26
C ILE A 40 -5.26 -1.35 0.21
N ASP A 41 -4.16 -2.04 0.50
CA ASP A 41 -3.71 -2.26 1.86
C ASP A 41 -2.66 -1.21 2.23
N ILE A 42 -2.72 -0.72 3.46
CA ILE A 42 -1.75 0.25 3.98
C ILE A 42 -1.11 -0.32 5.24
N VAL A 43 0.20 -0.56 5.18
CA VAL A 43 1.01 -1.00 6.32
C VAL A 43 1.81 0.19 6.84
N LYS A 44 1.57 0.58 8.09
CA LYS A 44 2.29 1.69 8.75
C LYS A 44 3.11 1.18 9.92
N PHE A 45 4.34 1.65 10.00
CA PHE A 45 5.25 1.35 11.11
C PHE A 45 6.29 2.44 11.26
N SER A 46 7.01 2.41 12.38
CA SER A 46 8.18 3.27 12.58
C SER A 46 9.43 2.41 12.73
N MET A 47 10.57 2.92 12.29
CA MET A 47 11.87 2.27 12.48
C MET A 47 12.97 3.30 12.73
N ASP A 48 14.02 2.87 13.41
CA ASP A 48 15.21 3.66 13.68
C ASP A 48 16.30 3.29 12.69
N GLU A 49 16.86 4.28 12.00
CA GLU A 49 17.89 4.06 10.98
C GLU A 49 18.76 5.31 10.78
N ASP A 50 19.96 5.13 10.21
CA ASP A 50 20.94 6.21 10.03
C ASP A 50 20.60 7.17 8.88
N SER A 51 19.83 6.72 7.88
CA SER A 51 19.41 7.57 6.75
C SER A 51 18.11 7.08 6.10
N GLU A 52 17.43 7.99 5.39
CA GLU A 52 16.23 7.66 4.62
C GLU A 52 16.51 6.63 3.50
N GLU A 53 17.72 6.64 2.94
CA GLU A 53 18.14 5.68 1.91
C GLU A 53 18.24 4.26 2.46
N LEU A 54 18.76 4.10 3.68
CA LEU A 54 18.81 2.81 4.36
C LEU A 54 17.40 2.31 4.70
N VAL A 55 16.54 3.18 5.22
CA VAL A 55 15.12 2.85 5.44
C VAL A 55 14.48 2.36 4.15
N LYS A 56 14.67 3.08 3.04
CA LYS A 56 14.10 2.70 1.75
C LYS A 56 14.57 1.31 1.32
N ASN A 57 15.86 1.02 1.42
CA ASN A 57 16.42 -0.28 1.03
C ASN A 57 15.86 -1.42 1.90
N GLU A 58 15.76 -1.23 3.22
CA GLU A 58 15.19 -2.24 4.11
C GLU A 58 13.70 -2.46 3.84
N VAL A 59 12.92 -1.39 3.67
CA VAL A 59 11.49 -1.48 3.39
C VAL A 59 11.24 -2.13 2.02
N GLU A 60 12.09 -1.86 1.02
CA GLU A 60 12.05 -2.59 -0.26
C GLU A 60 12.29 -4.10 -0.07
N ASP A 61 13.26 -4.53 0.75
CA ASP A 61 13.47 -5.95 1.08
C ASP A 61 12.24 -6.55 1.77
N MET A 62 11.65 -5.82 2.73
CA MET A 62 10.41 -6.24 3.41
C MET A 62 9.25 -6.44 2.42
N CYS A 63 9.09 -5.51 1.46
CA CYS A 63 8.10 -5.62 0.40
C CYS A 63 8.31 -6.86 -0.47
N GLN A 64 9.54 -7.12 -0.89
CA GLN A 64 9.86 -8.26 -1.76
C GLN A 64 9.70 -9.62 -1.06
N ARG A 65 9.96 -9.67 0.25
CA ARG A 65 9.98 -10.94 1.00
C ARG A 65 8.69 -11.27 1.72
N LEU A 66 7.91 -10.27 2.11
CA LEU A 66 6.76 -10.48 3.00
C LEU A 66 5.55 -9.63 2.66
N LEU A 67 5.71 -8.31 2.56
CA LEU A 67 4.55 -7.41 2.54
C LEU A 67 3.77 -7.53 1.23
N CYS A 68 4.46 -7.77 0.12
CA CYS A 68 3.88 -7.82 -1.21
C CYS A 68 4.11 -9.18 -1.87
N ASN A 69 3.15 -9.61 -2.70
CA ASN A 69 3.39 -10.64 -3.69
C ASN A 69 3.82 -9.97 -5.01
N PRO A 70 5.09 -10.06 -5.43
CA PRO A 70 5.61 -9.30 -6.58
C PRO A 70 4.97 -9.69 -7.92
N VAL A 71 4.32 -10.85 -7.99
CA VAL A 71 3.63 -11.29 -9.22
C VAL A 71 2.36 -10.48 -9.45
N ILE A 72 1.61 -10.15 -8.39
CA ILE A 72 0.26 -9.61 -8.48
C ILE A 72 0.08 -8.23 -7.84
N HIS A 73 1.00 -7.78 -7.00
CA HIS A 73 0.92 -6.49 -6.32
C HIS A 73 1.93 -5.48 -6.90
N ASP A 74 1.50 -4.23 -6.96
CA ASP A 74 2.35 -3.05 -6.98
C ASP A 74 2.38 -2.44 -5.58
N TYR A 75 3.41 -1.66 -5.27
CA TYR A 75 3.50 -0.96 -3.99
C TYR A 75 4.16 0.41 -4.12
N MET A 76 3.86 1.28 -3.15
CA MET A 76 4.46 2.60 -2.98
C MET A 76 4.91 2.75 -1.53
N ILE A 77 6.11 3.30 -1.33
CA ILE A 77 6.70 3.51 -0.01
C ILE A 77 6.80 5.02 0.22
N ASP A 78 6.16 5.50 1.28
CA ASP A 78 6.28 6.87 1.79
C ASP A 78 7.08 6.83 3.10
N ILE A 79 8.16 7.60 3.17
CA ILE A 79 9.04 7.69 4.34
C ILE A 79 9.03 9.13 4.83
N ASN A 80 8.80 9.32 6.13
CA ASN A 80 8.85 10.64 6.76
C ASN A 80 9.72 10.57 8.02
N PRO A 81 10.73 11.42 8.18
CA PRO A 81 11.43 11.52 9.45
C PRO A 81 10.43 11.94 10.55
N GLN A 82 10.51 11.29 11.70
CA GLN A 82 9.75 11.70 12.87
C GLN A 82 10.51 12.86 13.52
N GLU A 83 9.93 14.05 13.50
CA GLU A 83 10.39 15.15 14.37
C GLU A 83 10.01 14.79 15.81
N ASP A 84 10.97 14.89 16.72
CA ASP A 84 10.77 14.69 18.17
C ASP A 84 9.86 15.79 18.77
#